data_AF-A0A919WYM9-F1
#
_entry.id   AF-A0A919WYM9-F1
#
_cell.length_a   1.000
_cell.length_b   1.000
_cell.length_c   1.000
_cell.angle_alpha   90.00
_cell.angle_beta   90.00
_cell.angle_gamma   90.00
#
_symmetry.space_group_name_H-M   'P 1'
#
loop_
_entity.id
_entity.type
_entity.pdbx_description
1 polymer ?
#
loop_
_entity_poly.entity_id
_entity_poly.type
_entity_poly.pdbx_seq_one_letter_code
_entity_poly.pdbx_strand_id
1 'polypeptide(L)'
;MTPRIELSGQRFGRLKVIREVPRTNKERRWLCLCDCGNYTEVIQSSLRNGNTKSCGCLQKEAMSKTAKTMLSKKNNIAGKKFGMLTAVKKTRKSDDGAKWYWLCKCDCGNEKEVATGDLKNFLITNCGCKRRKKRYKNEIMNELFDIYNDHGELSLKELLSLYNYSYHTLRNHFQTSDMDKIWKTIKNMNEKFKTEPAPKKEGKKNRKSENKKRKVVKRKRKEKGTSQTGHNNIYLRENGKFSVQVPQKKHLIYIGIFDTIEKAVEARNMAWSVIDKEKDSPKSPSNVLNLTGKKFGRLKVIMRAGTTDKGNSLWFCKCKCDNVGIYYGTGLKNGSITSCGCGKQGQIDNAKHALNTKHTVDGVQVPLITKKVRSDSDTGYKGVTRRKARKGRKERYEAYIRVDGKRIHLGSSTDINEAIQMRKDGEKKYYGEIIKKYDERMNKSE
;
A
#
# COMPACT_ATOMS: atom_id res chain seq x y z
N MET A 1 5.71 41.11 59.47
CA MET A 1 6.41 40.99 58.17
C MET A 1 7.20 39.69 58.17
N THR A 2 7.00 38.80 57.20
CA THR A 2 7.82 37.58 57.10
C THR A 2 9.25 37.94 56.70
N PRO A 3 10.28 37.31 57.30
CA PRO A 3 11.66 37.62 57.00
C PRO A 3 11.96 37.39 55.51
N ARG A 4 12.62 38.36 54.88
CA ARG A 4 12.96 38.32 53.46
C ARG A 4 14.00 37.22 53.24
N ILE A 5 13.55 36.09 52.69
CA ILE A 5 14.43 34.97 52.36
C ILE A 5 15.32 35.38 51.19
N GLU A 6 16.63 35.34 51.43
CA GLU A 6 17.71 35.57 50.45
C GLU A 6 18.22 34.22 49.95
N LEU A 7 18.20 34.00 48.63
CA LEU A 7 18.61 32.74 48.01
C LEU A 7 19.90 32.85 47.19
N SER A 8 20.51 34.03 47.08
CA SER A 8 21.75 34.25 46.33
C SER A 8 22.85 33.28 46.77
N GLY A 9 23.53 32.67 45.80
CA GLY A 9 24.60 31.70 46.03
C GLY A 9 24.14 30.27 46.31
N GLN A 10 22.86 30.04 46.68
CA GLN A 10 22.34 28.70 46.96
C GLN A 10 22.20 27.85 45.69
N ARG A 11 22.30 26.53 45.84
CA ARG A 11 22.16 25.56 44.75
C ARG A 11 20.89 24.72 44.90
N PHE A 12 20.14 24.59 43.80
CA PHE A 12 18.92 23.78 43.69
C PHE A 12 19.04 22.84 42.49
N GLY A 13 19.39 21.58 42.74
CA GLY A 13 19.74 20.66 41.65
C GLY A 13 20.95 21.17 40.87
N ARG A 14 20.79 21.36 39.55
CA ARG A 14 21.82 21.92 38.66
C ARG A 14 21.82 23.44 38.58
N LEU A 15 21.04 24.15 39.40
CA LEU A 15 20.87 25.59 39.32
C LEU A 15 21.58 26.27 40.49
N LYS A 16 22.54 27.17 40.22
CA LYS A 16 23.13 28.09 41.20
C LYS A 16 22.43 29.43 41.08
N VAL A 17 21.84 29.90 42.18
CA VAL A 17 21.16 31.20 42.23
C VAL A 17 22.19 32.32 42.19
N ILE A 18 22.01 33.27 41.27
CA ILE A 18 22.92 34.40 41.06
C ILE A 18 22.37 35.65 41.75
N ARG A 19 21.13 36.04 41.45
CA ARG A 19 20.50 37.25 42.01
C ARG A 19 18.98 37.23 41.85
N GLU A 20 18.29 38.05 42.63
CA GLU A 20 16.87 38.34 42.44
C GLU A 20 16.66 39.14 41.14
N VAL A 21 15.57 38.86 40.42
CA VAL A 21 15.14 39.61 39.22
C VAL A 21 13.78 40.28 39.49
N PRO A 22 13.38 41.29 38.68
CA PRO A 22 12.10 41.96 38.86
C PRO A 22 10.93 40.98 38.93
N ARG A 23 9.97 41.30 39.79
CA ARG A 23 8.79 40.45 39.99
C ARG A 23 7.93 40.51 38.74
N THR A 24 7.47 39.35 38.31
CA THR A 24 6.41 39.24 37.30
C THR A 24 5.21 38.58 37.98
N ASN A 25 4.00 39.08 37.75
CA ASN A 25 2.77 38.54 38.36
C ASN A 25 2.84 38.44 39.90
N LYS A 26 3.46 39.43 40.57
CA LYS A 26 3.66 39.48 42.04
C LYS A 26 4.55 38.36 42.62
N GLU A 27 5.14 37.49 41.79
CA GLU A 27 6.01 36.41 42.25
C GLU A 27 7.49 36.84 42.35
N ARG A 28 8.19 36.36 43.39
CA ARG A 28 9.65 36.54 43.51
C ARG A 28 10.35 35.56 42.60
N ARG A 29 11.28 36.06 41.78
CA ARG A 29 12.01 35.29 40.78
C ARG A 29 13.51 35.48 40.93
N TRP A 30 14.25 34.45 40.56
CA TRP A 30 15.69 34.38 40.73
C TRP A 30 16.35 33.98 39.42
N LEU A 31 17.36 34.73 39.00
CA LEU A 31 18.23 34.35 37.89
C LEU A 31 19.19 33.27 38.38
N CYS A 32 19.20 32.13 37.71
CA CYS A 32 20.02 30.99 38.05
C CYS A 32 20.95 30.61 36.90
N LEU A 33 22.21 30.29 37.21
CA LEU A 33 23.15 29.66 36.30
C LEU A 33 23.03 28.15 36.41
N CYS A 34 22.74 27.47 35.30
CA CYS A 34 22.69 26.03 35.25
C CYS A 34 24.08 25.43 35.01
N ASP A 35 24.37 24.24 35.55
CA ASP A 35 25.62 23.51 35.30
C ASP A 35 25.89 23.25 33.79
N CYS A 36 24.86 23.31 32.94
CA CYS A 36 25.04 23.23 31.48
C CYS A 36 25.45 24.56 30.81
N GLY A 37 25.75 25.60 31.60
CA GLY A 37 26.19 26.92 31.13
C GLY A 37 25.08 27.91 30.77
N ASN A 38 23.81 27.50 30.80
CA ASN A 38 22.69 28.37 30.46
C ASN A 38 22.09 29.06 31.70
N TYR A 39 21.54 30.25 31.49
CA TYR A 39 20.78 30.98 32.50
C TYR A 39 19.28 30.68 32.40
N THR A 40 18.60 30.68 33.54
CA THR A 40 17.14 30.57 33.60
C THR A 40 16.59 31.39 34.76
N GLU A 41 15.44 32.01 34.55
CA GLU A 41 14.68 32.65 35.63
C GLU A 41 13.73 31.63 36.24
N VAL A 42 13.72 31.54 37.57
CA VAL A 42 12.91 30.57 38.29
C VAL A 42 12.19 31.23 39.44
N ILE A 43 10.92 30.87 39.62
CA ILE A 43 10.09 31.32 40.74
C ILE A 43 10.66 30.74 42.04
N GLN A 44 10.72 31.56 43.09
CA GLN A 44 11.26 31.20 44.40
C GLN A 44 10.63 29.92 44.97
N SER A 45 9.31 29.77 44.86
CA SER A 45 8.59 28.57 45.32
C SER A 45 9.02 27.31 44.57
N SER A 46 9.31 27.41 43.27
CA SER A 46 9.71 26.27 42.44
C SER A 46 11.13 25.80 42.70
N LEU A 47 12.02 26.70 43.13
CA LEU A 47 13.36 26.34 43.62
C LEU A 47 13.25 25.58 44.96
N ARG A 48 12.51 26.14 45.93
CA ARG A 48 12.37 25.56 47.28
C ARG A 48 11.63 24.23 47.29
N ASN A 49 10.56 24.10 46.51
CA ASN A 49 9.77 22.87 46.45
C ASN A 49 10.42 21.81 45.53
N GLY A 50 11.56 22.13 44.90
CA GLY A 50 12.27 21.20 44.03
C GLY A 50 11.60 20.93 42.68
N ASN A 51 10.63 21.75 42.28
CA ASN A 51 9.95 21.62 40.98
C ASN A 51 10.88 21.97 39.81
N THR A 52 11.83 22.89 40.02
CA THR A 52 12.79 23.30 39.00
C THR A 52 14.21 22.97 39.42
N LYS A 53 14.78 21.93 38.81
CA LYS A 53 16.14 21.41 39.13
C LYS A 53 17.19 21.70 38.05
N SER A 54 16.79 22.30 36.93
CA SER A 54 17.67 22.64 35.79
C SER A 54 16.98 23.67 34.89
N CYS A 55 17.70 24.24 33.93
CA CYS A 55 17.12 25.10 32.87
C CYS A 55 16.32 24.31 31.80
N GLY A 56 15.91 23.07 32.10
CA GLY A 56 15.29 22.12 31.16
C GLY A 56 16.27 21.17 30.48
N CYS A 57 17.59 21.33 30.67
CA CYS A 57 18.59 20.42 30.11
C CYS A 57 18.45 18.98 30.63
N LEU A 58 18.08 18.81 31.90
CA LEU A 58 17.88 17.49 32.51
C LEU A 58 16.70 16.73 31.87
N GLN A 59 15.61 17.42 31.52
CA GLN A 59 14.51 16.82 30.77
C GLN A 59 14.92 16.48 29.33
N LYS A 60 15.68 17.36 28.65
CA LYS A 60 16.18 17.11 27.29
C LYS A 60 17.11 15.88 27.24
N GLU A 61 17.98 15.71 28.23
CA GLU A 61 18.86 14.53 28.37
C GLU A 61 18.05 13.23 28.57
N ALA A 62 17.06 13.26 29.47
CA ALA A 62 16.19 12.11 29.73
C ALA A 62 15.36 11.71 28.50
N MET A 63 14.81 12.69 27.78
CA MET A 63 14.07 12.47 26.54
C MET A 63 14.96 11.90 25.43
N SER A 64 16.20 12.39 25.30
CA SER A 64 17.17 11.91 24.29
C SER A 64 17.59 10.45 24.52
N LYS A 65 17.87 10.08 25.79
CA LYS A 65 18.17 8.69 26.16
C LYS A 65 16.99 7.76 25.87
N THR A 66 15.78 8.18 26.24
CA THR A 66 14.55 7.40 26.01
C THR A 66 14.24 7.24 24.52
N ALA A 67 14.43 8.29 23.71
CA ALA A 67 14.22 8.25 22.27
C ALA A 67 15.20 7.30 21.55
N LYS A 68 16.48 7.26 21.93
CA LYS A 68 17.47 6.31 21.37
C LYS A 68 17.09 4.86 21.69
N THR A 69 16.68 4.57 22.91
CA THR A 69 16.29 3.21 23.34
C THR A 69 15.00 2.75 22.64
N MET A 70 13.99 3.61 22.55
CA MET A 70 12.72 3.31 21.86
C MET A 70 12.88 3.18 20.34
N LEU A 71 13.76 3.98 19.71
CA LEU A 71 14.03 3.90 18.26
C LEU A 71 14.73 2.57 17.88
N SER A 72 15.56 2.01 18.77
CA SER A 72 16.20 0.71 18.55
C SER A 72 15.19 -0.46 18.63
N LYS A 73 14.24 -0.41 19.58
CA LYS A 73 13.23 -1.46 19.80
C LYS A 73 12.12 -1.44 18.74
N LYS A 74 11.71 -0.25 18.26
CA LYS A 74 10.69 -0.07 17.20
C LYS A 74 11.17 -0.46 15.79
N ASN A 75 12.48 -0.48 15.57
CA ASN A 75 13.09 -0.80 14.27
C ASN A 75 13.63 -2.22 14.17
N ASN A 76 13.40 -3.06 15.18
CA ASN A 76 13.66 -4.49 15.06
C ASN A 76 12.44 -5.17 14.42
N ILE A 77 12.62 -5.65 13.18
CA ILE A 77 11.61 -6.40 12.44
C ILE A 77 12.01 -7.87 12.23
N ALA A 78 13.04 -8.35 12.93
CA ALA A 78 13.43 -9.75 12.90
C ALA A 78 12.24 -10.66 13.27
N GLY A 79 12.08 -11.77 12.54
CA GLY A 79 10.98 -12.72 12.69
C GLY A 79 9.64 -12.26 12.13
N LYS A 80 9.47 -10.98 11.75
CA LYS A 80 8.21 -10.48 11.20
C LYS A 80 8.05 -10.88 9.72
N LYS A 81 6.82 -11.22 9.35
CA LYS A 81 6.45 -11.67 8.00
C LYS A 81 5.76 -10.54 7.21
N PHE A 82 6.22 -10.34 5.97
CA PHE A 82 5.79 -9.31 5.03
C PHE A 82 5.39 -9.98 3.71
N GLY A 83 4.14 -10.42 3.63
CA GLY A 83 3.69 -11.30 2.56
C GLY A 83 4.33 -12.68 2.67
N MET A 84 5.09 -13.11 1.66
CA MET A 84 5.84 -14.36 1.65
C MET A 84 7.25 -14.22 2.24
N LEU A 85 7.70 -13.02 2.60
CA LEU A 85 9.05 -12.77 3.10
C LEU A 85 9.06 -12.66 4.63
N THR A 86 9.87 -13.45 5.30
CA THR A 86 10.15 -13.35 6.74
C THR A 86 11.50 -12.69 6.94
N ALA A 87 11.54 -11.55 7.64
CA ALA A 87 12.79 -10.85 7.91
C ALA A 87 13.63 -11.64 8.92
N VAL A 88 14.88 -11.96 8.55
CA VAL A 88 15.78 -12.79 9.37
C VAL A 88 16.76 -11.91 10.13
N LYS A 89 17.60 -11.14 9.41
CA LYS A 89 18.64 -10.31 10.01
C LYS A 89 18.86 -9.02 9.23
N LYS A 90 19.34 -7.98 9.93
CA LYS A 90 19.86 -6.76 9.27
C LYS A 90 21.15 -7.12 8.53
N THR A 91 21.35 -6.53 7.36
CA THR A 91 22.57 -6.73 6.58
C THR A 91 23.35 -5.43 6.46
N ARG A 92 23.05 -4.62 5.44
CA ARG A 92 23.75 -3.35 5.20
C ARG A 92 22.87 -2.13 5.44
N LYS A 93 23.53 -0.98 5.57
CA LYS A 93 22.91 0.34 5.43
C LYS A 93 23.03 0.78 3.98
N SER A 94 22.14 1.65 3.51
CA SER A 94 22.33 2.35 2.24
C SER A 94 23.52 3.30 2.32
N ASP A 95 24.07 3.67 1.16
CA ASP A 95 25.28 4.49 1.05
C ASP A 95 25.11 5.89 1.66
N ASP A 96 23.90 6.46 1.52
CA ASP A 96 23.47 7.71 2.17
C ASP A 96 23.20 7.58 3.69
N GLY A 97 23.32 6.36 4.23
CA GLY A 97 23.05 6.03 5.61
C GLY A 97 21.58 6.15 6.02
N ALA A 98 20.64 6.38 5.09
CA ALA A 98 19.24 6.67 5.40
C ALA A 98 18.41 5.41 5.68
N LYS A 99 18.76 4.25 5.11
CA LYS A 99 17.92 3.03 5.12
C LYS A 99 18.71 1.81 5.54
N TRP A 100 18.06 0.92 6.27
CA TRP A 100 18.59 -0.41 6.61
C TRP A 100 17.99 -1.49 5.72
N TYR A 101 18.82 -2.42 5.27
CA TYR A 101 18.41 -3.62 4.54
C TYR A 101 18.32 -4.83 5.47
N TRP A 102 17.38 -5.70 5.12
CA TRP A 102 17.13 -6.96 5.82
C TRP A 102 17.24 -8.11 4.84
N LEU A 103 17.96 -9.15 5.25
CA LEU A 103 17.90 -10.45 4.61
C LEU A 103 16.59 -11.12 5.01
N CYS A 104 15.77 -11.45 4.02
CA CYS A 104 14.49 -12.09 4.21
C CYS A 104 14.48 -13.49 3.61
N LYS A 105 13.93 -14.47 4.33
CA LYS A 105 13.62 -15.81 3.81
C LYS A 105 12.21 -15.81 3.24
N CYS A 106 12.07 -16.25 2.00
CA CYS A 106 10.77 -16.36 1.37
C CYS A 106 10.17 -17.76 1.59
N ASP A 107 8.85 -17.87 1.63
CA ASP A 107 8.14 -19.16 1.62
C ASP A 107 8.52 -20.04 0.41
N CYS A 108 9.06 -19.42 -0.65
CA CYS A 108 9.62 -20.08 -1.82
C CYS A 108 10.95 -20.84 -1.55
N GLY A 109 11.53 -20.68 -0.36
CA GLY A 109 12.85 -21.19 0.02
C GLY A 109 14.02 -20.26 -0.35
N ASN A 110 13.81 -19.29 -1.25
CA ASN A 110 14.87 -18.35 -1.62
C ASN A 110 14.99 -17.19 -0.63
N GLU A 111 16.17 -16.61 -0.56
CA GLU A 111 16.45 -15.43 0.23
C GLU A 111 16.44 -14.17 -0.65
N LYS A 112 16.08 -13.04 -0.06
CA LYS A 112 16.08 -11.74 -0.72
C LYS A 112 16.40 -10.63 0.27
N GLU A 113 17.32 -9.75 -0.09
CA GLU A 113 17.55 -8.53 0.66
C GLU A 113 16.55 -7.44 0.26
N VAL A 114 15.94 -6.81 1.26
CA VAL A 114 14.89 -5.80 1.07
C VAL A 114 15.08 -4.65 2.06
N ALA A 115 14.88 -3.41 1.61
CA ALA A 115 14.91 -2.25 2.47
C ALA A 115 13.78 -2.28 3.50
N THR A 116 14.06 -1.78 4.71
CA THR A 116 13.09 -1.77 5.83
C THR A 116 11.77 -1.08 5.45
N GLY A 117 11.83 0.01 4.68
CA GLY A 117 10.65 0.75 4.24
C GLY A 117 9.75 -0.06 3.30
N ASP A 118 10.35 -0.78 2.34
CA ASP A 118 9.61 -1.58 1.36
C ASP A 118 8.93 -2.79 2.00
N LEU A 119 9.52 -3.35 3.06
CA LEU A 119 8.90 -4.39 3.88
C LEU A 119 7.69 -3.82 4.66
N LYS A 120 7.88 -2.72 5.39
CA LYS A 120 6.82 -2.10 6.21
C LYS A 120 5.64 -1.62 5.37
N ASN A 121 5.89 -1.12 4.17
CA ASN A 121 4.87 -0.63 3.23
C ASN A 121 4.32 -1.74 2.30
N PHE A 122 4.75 -3.00 2.47
CA PHE A 122 4.35 -4.14 1.65
C PHE A 122 4.55 -3.93 0.13
N LEU A 123 5.55 -3.12 -0.26
CA LEU A 123 5.90 -2.92 -1.68
C LEU A 123 6.63 -4.14 -2.24
N ILE A 124 7.41 -4.83 -1.41
CA ILE A 124 8.10 -6.07 -1.76
C ILE A 124 7.66 -7.17 -0.80
N THR A 125 6.88 -8.11 -1.32
CA THR A 125 6.22 -9.17 -0.52
C THR A 125 6.66 -10.58 -0.89
N ASN A 126 7.55 -10.76 -1.86
CA ASN A 126 8.07 -12.08 -2.25
C ASN A 126 9.45 -11.99 -2.90
N CYS A 127 10.13 -13.13 -2.97
CA CYS A 127 11.45 -13.31 -3.60
C CYS A 127 11.47 -13.03 -5.12
N GLY A 128 10.32 -12.76 -5.76
CA GLY A 128 10.16 -12.73 -7.22
C GLY A 128 9.70 -14.07 -7.82
N CYS A 129 9.52 -15.12 -7.00
CA CYS A 129 9.09 -16.45 -7.43
C CYS A 129 7.78 -16.45 -8.21
N LYS A 130 6.82 -15.58 -7.86
CA LYS A 130 5.54 -15.48 -8.56
C LYS A 130 5.71 -15.03 -10.01
N ARG A 131 6.63 -14.09 -10.27
CA ARG A 131 6.96 -13.62 -11.63
C ARG A 131 7.72 -14.70 -12.43
N ARG A 132 8.66 -15.42 -11.80
CA ARG A 132 9.40 -16.53 -12.44
C ARG A 132 8.48 -17.67 -12.90
N LYS A 133 7.52 -18.11 -12.06
CA LYS A 133 6.56 -19.16 -12.44
C LYS A 133 5.69 -18.76 -13.64
N LYS A 134 5.25 -17.49 -13.70
CA LYS A 134 4.46 -16.96 -14.82
C LYS A 134 5.28 -16.89 -16.13
N ARG A 135 6.55 -16.49 -16.05
CA ARG A 135 7.45 -16.40 -17.21
C ARG A 135 7.80 -17.78 -17.78
N TYR A 136 8.15 -18.74 -16.92
CA TYR A 136 8.47 -20.11 -17.33
C TYR A 136 7.28 -20.83 -17.95
N LYS A 137 6.06 -20.60 -17.41
CA LYS A 137 4.82 -21.08 -18.04
C LYS A 137 4.67 -20.53 -19.46
N ASN A 138 4.93 -19.25 -19.68
CA ASN A 138 4.81 -18.65 -21.02
C ASN A 138 5.90 -19.13 -21.99
N GLU A 139 7.12 -19.37 -21.53
CA GLU A 139 8.24 -19.88 -22.36
C GLU A 139 7.95 -21.32 -22.84
N ILE A 140 7.52 -22.22 -21.95
CA ILE A 140 7.11 -23.59 -22.33
C ILE A 140 5.89 -23.58 -23.26
N MET A 141 4.92 -22.70 -23.01
CA MET A 141 3.73 -22.59 -23.86
C MET A 141 4.06 -22.13 -25.27
N ASN A 142 5.07 -21.28 -25.44
CA ASN A 142 5.54 -20.85 -26.75
C ASN A 142 6.33 -21.97 -27.46
N GLU A 143 7.23 -22.65 -26.76
CA GLU A 143 7.97 -23.79 -27.33
C GLU A 143 7.02 -24.92 -27.78
N LEU A 144 6.01 -25.26 -26.98
CA LEU A 144 5.00 -26.26 -27.35
C LEU A 144 4.07 -25.79 -28.49
N PHE A 145 3.86 -24.48 -28.65
CA PHE A 145 3.08 -23.92 -29.76
C PHE A 145 3.87 -23.97 -31.07
N ASP A 146 5.16 -23.65 -31.04
CA ASP A 146 6.04 -23.69 -32.21
C ASP A 146 6.17 -25.14 -32.74
N ILE A 147 6.41 -26.12 -31.87
CA ILE A 147 6.50 -27.53 -32.29
C ILE A 147 5.16 -28.07 -32.84
N TYR A 148 4.02 -27.62 -32.29
CA TYR A 148 2.71 -28.01 -32.80
C TYR A 148 2.41 -27.43 -34.20
N ASN A 149 2.93 -26.24 -34.52
CA ASN A 149 2.78 -25.66 -35.86
C ASN A 149 3.61 -26.40 -36.91
N ASP A 150 4.78 -26.93 -36.55
CA ASP A 150 5.67 -27.64 -37.48
C ASP A 150 5.23 -29.09 -37.78
N HIS A 151 4.39 -29.69 -36.92
CA HIS A 151 4.07 -31.13 -36.95
C HIS A 151 2.56 -31.43 -36.83
N GLY A 152 1.71 -30.58 -37.43
CA GLY A 152 0.26 -30.43 -37.22
C GLY A 152 -0.68 -31.64 -37.25
N GLU A 153 -0.18 -32.88 -37.25
CA GLU A 153 -0.95 -34.13 -37.17
C GLU A 153 -0.57 -35.01 -35.96
N LEU A 154 0.48 -34.67 -35.21
CA LEU A 154 0.96 -35.48 -34.08
C LEU A 154 0.23 -35.16 -32.76
N SER A 155 -0.09 -36.21 -32.00
CA SER A 155 -0.64 -36.10 -30.65
C SER A 155 0.42 -35.59 -29.66
N LEU A 156 -0.02 -34.97 -28.55
CA LEU A 156 0.86 -34.48 -27.47
C LEU A 156 1.81 -35.58 -26.94
N LYS A 157 1.40 -36.86 -27.04
CA LYS A 157 2.20 -38.01 -26.61
C LYS A 157 3.35 -38.30 -27.57
N GLU A 158 3.15 -38.13 -28.88
CA GLU A 158 4.16 -38.32 -29.93
C GLU A 158 5.16 -37.15 -29.98
N LEU A 159 4.67 -35.92 -29.78
CA LEU A 159 5.50 -34.71 -29.68
C LEU A 159 6.51 -34.77 -28.52
N LEU A 160 6.08 -35.24 -27.35
CA LEU A 160 6.94 -35.37 -26.17
C LEU A 160 7.96 -36.52 -26.30
N SER A 161 7.66 -37.52 -27.13
CA SER A 161 8.55 -38.61 -27.50
C SER A 161 9.70 -38.14 -28.41
N LEU A 162 9.39 -37.32 -29.43
CA LEU A 162 10.37 -36.83 -30.41
C LEU A 162 11.46 -35.92 -29.82
N TYR A 163 11.10 -35.08 -28.84
CA TYR A 163 12.04 -34.11 -28.25
C TYR A 163 12.79 -34.62 -27.02
N ASN A 164 12.74 -35.93 -26.74
CA ASN A 164 13.31 -36.57 -25.55
C ASN A 164 12.90 -35.84 -24.23
N TYR A 165 11.72 -35.21 -24.26
CA TYR A 165 11.23 -34.36 -23.19
C TYR A 165 10.40 -35.21 -22.25
N SER A 166 11.02 -35.63 -21.15
CA SER A 166 10.36 -36.52 -20.19
C SER A 166 9.03 -35.93 -19.71
N TYR A 167 7.94 -36.55 -20.18
CA TYR A 167 6.55 -36.30 -19.77
C TYR A 167 6.39 -36.21 -18.24
N HIS A 168 7.26 -36.90 -17.49
CA HIS A 168 7.35 -36.83 -16.03
C HIS A 168 7.73 -35.44 -15.48
N THR A 169 8.57 -34.67 -16.17
CA THR A 169 9.01 -33.35 -15.71
C THR A 169 7.90 -32.30 -15.82
N LEU A 170 7.08 -32.36 -16.88
CA LEU A 170 5.90 -31.51 -17.08
C LEU A 170 4.75 -31.87 -16.13
N ARG A 171 4.46 -33.17 -15.97
CA ARG A 171 3.41 -33.69 -15.06
C ARG A 171 3.71 -33.43 -13.58
N ASN A 172 4.97 -33.29 -13.20
CA ASN A 172 5.36 -32.92 -11.82
C ASN A 172 5.26 -31.41 -11.54
N HIS A 173 5.02 -30.57 -12.55
CA HIS A 173 4.86 -29.12 -12.41
C HIS A 173 3.43 -28.62 -12.72
N PHE A 174 2.64 -29.41 -13.44
CA PHE A 174 1.25 -29.14 -13.77
C PHE A 174 0.40 -30.40 -13.47
N GLN A 175 -0.78 -30.25 -12.86
CA GLN A 175 -1.68 -31.40 -12.65
C GLN A 175 -2.12 -31.95 -14.02
N THR A 176 -2.46 -33.23 -14.13
CA THR A 176 -2.90 -33.84 -15.41
C THR A 176 -4.07 -33.10 -16.06
N SER A 177 -4.97 -32.54 -15.25
CA SER A 177 -6.10 -31.70 -15.68
C SER A 177 -5.72 -30.32 -16.24
N ASP A 178 -4.51 -29.83 -15.95
CA ASP A 178 -3.97 -28.59 -16.51
C ASP A 178 -3.31 -28.83 -17.88
N MET A 179 -2.79 -30.04 -18.13
CA MET A 179 -2.18 -30.40 -19.41
C MET A 179 -3.22 -30.49 -20.54
N ASP A 180 -4.40 -31.04 -20.27
CA ASP A 180 -5.50 -31.08 -21.24
C ASP A 180 -6.03 -29.68 -21.57
N LYS A 181 -6.07 -28.78 -20.58
CA LYS A 181 -6.44 -27.37 -20.79
C LYS A 181 -5.38 -26.61 -21.59
N ILE A 182 -4.10 -26.87 -21.32
CA ILE A 182 -2.97 -26.31 -22.07
C ILE A 182 -3.06 -26.77 -23.53
N TRP A 183 -3.28 -28.07 -23.77
CA TRP A 183 -3.43 -28.64 -25.10
C TRP A 183 -4.65 -28.09 -25.85
N LYS A 184 -5.79 -27.97 -25.17
CA LYS A 184 -7.00 -27.34 -25.72
C LYS A 184 -6.77 -25.85 -26.06
N THR A 185 -5.98 -25.14 -25.25
CA THR A 185 -5.62 -23.75 -25.52
C THR A 185 -4.68 -23.62 -26.72
N ILE A 186 -3.70 -24.52 -26.87
CA ILE A 186 -2.79 -24.57 -28.03
C ILE A 186 -3.56 -24.86 -29.32
N LYS A 187 -4.49 -25.83 -29.30
CA LYS A 187 -5.39 -26.11 -30.44
C LYS A 187 -6.22 -24.87 -30.83
N ASN A 188 -6.85 -24.22 -29.86
CA ASN A 188 -7.63 -23.00 -30.09
C ASN A 188 -6.78 -21.82 -30.57
N MET A 189 -5.49 -21.76 -30.18
CA MET A 189 -4.55 -20.74 -30.66
C MET A 189 -4.10 -21.00 -32.10
N ASN A 190 -3.91 -22.26 -32.50
CA ASN A 190 -3.56 -22.63 -33.88
C ASN A 190 -4.74 -22.36 -34.83
N GLU A 191 -5.98 -22.68 -34.42
CA GLU A 191 -7.19 -22.32 -35.19
C GLU A 191 -7.32 -20.80 -35.42
N LYS A 192 -6.95 -19.96 -34.44
CA LYS A 192 -6.92 -18.49 -34.60
C LYS A 192 -5.76 -17.98 -35.45
N PHE A 193 -4.62 -18.66 -35.44
CA PHE A 193 -3.45 -18.27 -36.24
C PHE A 193 -3.65 -18.54 -37.74
N LYS A 194 -4.47 -19.53 -38.11
CA LYS A 194 -4.85 -19.80 -39.51
C LYS A 194 -5.74 -18.72 -40.14
N THR A 195 -6.36 -17.86 -39.32
CA THR A 195 -7.35 -16.86 -39.76
C THR A 195 -6.87 -15.41 -39.76
N GLU A 196 -5.65 -15.12 -39.29
CA GLU A 196 -5.14 -13.73 -39.18
C GLU A 196 -3.72 -13.60 -39.76
N PRO A 197 -3.45 -12.64 -40.66
CA PRO A 197 -2.12 -12.43 -41.22
C PRO A 197 -1.13 -11.88 -40.18
N ALA A 198 0.09 -12.44 -40.17
CA ALA A 198 1.10 -12.19 -39.15
C ALA A 198 1.62 -10.74 -39.11
N PRO A 199 1.68 -10.08 -37.94
CA PRO A 199 2.31 -8.77 -37.80
C PRO A 199 3.84 -8.88 -37.71
N LYS A 200 4.54 -8.04 -38.47
CA LYS A 200 6.00 -7.92 -38.54
C LYS A 200 6.61 -7.58 -37.16
N LYS A 201 7.60 -8.37 -36.71
CA LYS A 201 8.32 -8.16 -35.44
C LYS A 201 9.70 -7.54 -35.67
N GLU A 202 9.94 -6.37 -35.09
CA GLU A 202 11.28 -5.80 -34.89
C GLU A 202 11.89 -6.24 -33.55
N GLY A 203 13.22 -6.36 -33.55
CA GLY A 203 14.05 -7.20 -32.69
C GLY A 203 14.10 -6.86 -31.19
N LYS A 204 14.29 -7.91 -30.37
CA LYS A 204 14.79 -7.80 -28.99
C LYS A 204 16.17 -8.44 -28.87
N LYS A 205 17.12 -7.63 -28.41
CA LYS A 205 18.51 -8.02 -28.11
C LYS A 205 18.60 -8.96 -26.89
N ASN A 206 19.52 -9.91 -27.03
CA ASN A 206 20.03 -10.89 -26.08
C ASN A 206 20.49 -10.30 -24.74
N ARG A 207 20.34 -11.08 -23.67
CA ARG A 207 21.39 -11.29 -22.66
C ARG A 207 21.17 -12.60 -21.90
N LYS A 208 21.93 -13.63 -22.33
CA LYS A 208 22.32 -14.82 -21.57
C LYS A 208 23.36 -14.45 -20.50
N SER A 209 23.63 -15.43 -19.63
CA SER A 209 24.53 -15.49 -18.46
C SER A 209 23.82 -15.12 -17.14
N GLU A 210 23.76 -15.93 -16.10
CA GLU A 210 24.56 -17.08 -15.68
C GLU A 210 23.74 -17.97 -14.72
N ASN A 211 23.80 -19.29 -14.96
CA ASN A 211 23.37 -20.34 -14.04
C ASN A 211 24.60 -20.80 -13.26
N LYS A 212 24.52 -21.01 -11.94
CA LYS A 212 25.20 -22.17 -11.29
C LYS A 212 24.83 -22.37 -9.81
N LYS A 213 24.66 -23.68 -9.51
CA LYS A 213 24.76 -24.38 -8.21
C LYS A 213 23.54 -24.35 -7.27
N ARG A 214 22.64 -25.32 -7.51
CA ARG A 214 21.76 -25.95 -6.51
C ARG A 214 22.58 -26.97 -5.69
N LYS A 215 22.34 -27.06 -4.38
CA LYS A 215 22.62 -28.26 -3.56
C LYS A 215 21.31 -28.84 -3.03
N VAL A 216 21.19 -30.16 -3.16
CA VAL A 216 20.09 -31.02 -2.75
C VAL A 216 20.27 -31.38 -1.27
N VAL A 217 19.20 -31.35 -0.47
CA VAL A 217 19.13 -32.08 0.81
C VAL A 217 17.79 -32.82 0.91
N LYS A 218 17.88 -34.07 1.39
CA LYS A 218 16.91 -35.18 1.31
C LYS A 218 15.67 -35.03 2.23
N ARG A 219 14.63 -35.80 1.86
CA ARG A 219 13.29 -35.98 2.47
C ARG A 219 13.30 -36.75 3.81
N LYS A 220 12.32 -36.48 4.70
CA LYS A 220 11.13 -37.34 5.02
C LYS A 220 10.45 -36.99 6.37
N ARG A 221 9.11 -36.93 6.38
CA ARG A 221 8.23 -37.83 7.18
C ARG A 221 6.79 -37.77 6.62
N LYS A 222 6.18 -38.93 6.36
CA LYS A 222 4.76 -39.12 5.99
C LYS A 222 3.96 -39.32 7.28
N GLU A 223 2.76 -38.76 7.38
CA GLU A 223 1.76 -39.18 8.36
C GLU A 223 0.49 -39.67 7.65
N LYS A 224 -0.14 -40.67 8.30
CA LYS A 224 -1.16 -41.58 7.79
C LYS A 224 -2.51 -40.89 7.59
N GLY A 225 -3.26 -41.32 6.57
CA GLY A 225 -4.50 -40.69 6.11
C GLY A 225 -5.77 -41.28 6.70
N THR A 226 -6.79 -40.41 6.82
CA THR A 226 -8.22 -40.76 6.87
C THR A 226 -9.01 -39.69 6.10
N SER A 227 -8.91 -39.71 4.76
CA SER A 227 -9.91 -39.12 3.88
C SER A 227 -9.61 -39.54 2.43
N GLN A 228 -10.67 -39.69 1.64
CA GLN A 228 -10.63 -39.87 0.17
C GLN A 228 -9.76 -38.82 -0.56
N THR A 229 -9.41 -37.72 0.12
CA THR A 229 -8.66 -36.57 -0.38
C THR A 229 -7.22 -36.50 0.14
N GLY A 230 -6.78 -37.40 1.04
CA GLY A 230 -5.45 -37.37 1.67
C GLY A 230 -5.23 -36.19 2.63
N HIS A 231 -6.30 -35.45 2.95
CA HIS A 231 -6.30 -34.28 3.81
C HIS A 231 -7.43 -34.37 4.82
N ASN A 232 -7.11 -34.43 6.11
CA ASN A 232 -8.10 -34.44 7.18
C ASN A 232 -9.06 -33.26 7.03
N ASN A 233 -10.34 -33.50 7.36
CA ASN A 233 -11.38 -32.46 7.42
C ASN A 233 -11.74 -31.83 6.06
N ILE A 234 -11.40 -32.52 4.95
CA ILE A 234 -11.70 -32.15 3.57
C ILE A 234 -12.33 -33.34 2.85
N TYR A 235 -13.52 -33.13 2.32
CA TYR A 235 -14.36 -34.19 1.73
C TYR A 235 -14.68 -33.85 0.27
N LEU A 236 -14.45 -34.80 -0.64
CA LEU A 236 -14.87 -34.70 -2.04
C LEU A 236 -16.39 -34.95 -2.13
N ARG A 237 -17.11 -34.11 -2.87
CA ARG A 237 -18.54 -34.25 -3.14
C ARG A 237 -18.78 -34.85 -4.51
N GLU A 238 -19.98 -35.40 -4.72
CA GLU A 238 -20.43 -36.01 -5.98
C GLU A 238 -20.30 -35.05 -7.18
N ASN A 239 -20.44 -33.74 -6.96
CA ASN A 239 -20.27 -32.71 -8.00
C ASN A 239 -18.79 -32.31 -8.27
N GLY A 240 -17.83 -33.10 -7.79
CA GLY A 240 -16.39 -32.88 -8.00
C GLY A 240 -15.77 -31.75 -7.18
N LYS A 241 -16.53 -31.11 -6.28
CA LYS A 241 -16.04 -30.02 -5.42
C LYS A 241 -15.62 -30.52 -4.03
N PHE A 242 -14.78 -29.74 -3.35
CA PHE A 242 -14.21 -30.10 -2.05
C PHE A 242 -14.87 -29.30 -0.93
N SER A 243 -15.57 -29.96 -0.01
CA SER A 243 -16.08 -29.32 1.21
C SER A 243 -15.09 -29.43 2.36
N VAL A 244 -14.95 -28.35 3.11
CA VAL A 244 -14.06 -28.27 4.28
C VAL A 244 -14.90 -28.12 5.55
N GLN A 245 -14.62 -28.95 6.56
CA GLN A 245 -15.27 -28.87 7.87
C GLN A 245 -14.21 -28.95 8.96
N VAL A 246 -14.12 -27.96 9.85
CA VAL A 246 -13.11 -27.96 10.93
C VAL A 246 -13.79 -28.13 12.28
N PRO A 247 -13.34 -29.06 13.14
CA PRO A 247 -13.89 -29.24 14.47
C PRO A 247 -13.52 -28.06 15.39
N GLN A 248 -14.51 -27.56 16.13
CA GLN A 248 -14.31 -26.62 17.24
C GLN A 248 -15.12 -27.08 18.46
N LYS A 249 -14.41 -27.47 19.54
CA LYS A 249 -15.00 -28.09 20.75
C LYS A 249 -15.88 -29.30 20.39
N LYS A 250 -17.20 -29.25 20.61
CA LYS A 250 -18.17 -30.32 20.33
C LYS A 250 -18.90 -30.18 18.98
N HIS A 251 -18.55 -29.18 18.14
CA HIS A 251 -19.24 -28.88 16.88
C HIS A 251 -18.30 -28.92 15.67
N LEU A 252 -18.84 -29.29 14.51
CA LEU A 252 -18.16 -29.25 13.21
C LEU A 252 -18.55 -27.96 12.47
N ILE A 253 -17.57 -27.10 12.19
CA ILE A 253 -17.78 -25.83 11.50
C ILE A 253 -17.50 -26.01 10.02
N TYR A 254 -18.51 -25.76 9.21
CA TYR A 254 -18.39 -25.79 7.77
C TYR A 254 -17.73 -24.51 7.24
N ILE A 255 -16.58 -24.67 6.57
CA ILE A 255 -15.75 -23.54 6.08
C ILE A 255 -16.12 -23.14 4.65
N GLY A 256 -16.62 -24.08 3.84
CA GLY A 256 -17.04 -23.80 2.46
C GLY A 256 -16.86 -24.98 1.51
N ILE A 257 -17.37 -24.82 0.28
CA ILE A 257 -17.09 -25.68 -0.88
C ILE A 257 -16.09 -24.95 -1.78
N PHE A 258 -15.10 -25.68 -2.27
CA PHE A 258 -14.02 -25.17 -3.09
C PHE A 258 -13.87 -26.00 -4.35
N ASP A 259 -13.60 -25.32 -5.46
CA ASP A 259 -13.47 -25.99 -6.76
C ASP A 259 -12.14 -26.77 -6.90
N THR A 260 -11.15 -26.49 -6.03
CA THR A 260 -9.88 -27.23 -6.02
C THR A 260 -9.46 -27.60 -4.60
N ILE A 261 -8.74 -28.72 -4.49
CA ILE A 261 -8.25 -29.24 -3.21
C ILE A 261 -7.26 -28.29 -2.54
N GLU A 262 -6.45 -27.53 -3.29
CA GLU A 262 -5.50 -26.59 -2.70
C GLU A 262 -6.22 -25.42 -2.03
N LYS A 263 -7.29 -24.90 -2.65
CA LYS A 263 -8.12 -23.86 -2.04
C LYS A 263 -8.81 -24.38 -0.78
N ALA A 264 -9.27 -25.63 -0.80
CA ALA A 264 -9.84 -26.29 0.37
C ALA A 264 -8.80 -26.43 1.51
N VAL A 265 -7.57 -26.84 1.19
CA VAL A 265 -6.47 -26.98 2.17
C VAL A 265 -6.04 -25.62 2.71
N GLU A 266 -5.93 -24.60 1.86
CA GLU A 266 -5.59 -23.24 2.27
C GLU A 266 -6.67 -22.67 3.21
N ALA A 267 -7.94 -22.84 2.86
CA ALA A 267 -9.07 -22.42 3.69
C ALA A 267 -9.11 -23.16 5.04
N ARG A 268 -8.85 -24.48 5.05
CA ARG A 268 -8.74 -25.28 6.27
C ARG A 268 -7.60 -24.81 7.16
N ASN A 269 -6.40 -24.60 6.60
CA ASN A 269 -5.23 -24.19 7.36
C ASN A 269 -5.40 -22.77 7.93
N MET A 270 -6.03 -21.87 7.16
CA MET A 270 -6.42 -20.55 7.66
C MET A 270 -7.40 -20.67 8.84
N ALA A 271 -8.45 -21.49 8.71
CA ALA A 271 -9.41 -21.73 9.80
C ALA A 271 -8.73 -22.30 11.05
N TRP A 272 -7.84 -23.28 10.90
CA TRP A 272 -7.08 -23.88 12.01
C TRP A 272 -6.17 -22.87 12.71
N SER A 273 -5.49 -22.00 11.94
CA SER A 273 -4.62 -20.95 12.49
C SER A 273 -5.36 -19.88 13.29
N VAL A 274 -6.69 -19.78 13.12
CA VAL A 274 -7.57 -18.89 13.88
C VAL A 274 -8.10 -19.61 15.12
N ILE A 275 -8.55 -20.87 14.97
CA ILE A 275 -9.07 -21.69 16.09
C ILE A 275 -7.98 -21.97 17.13
N ASP A 276 -6.74 -22.26 16.72
CA ASP A 276 -5.63 -22.49 17.67
C ASP A 276 -5.27 -21.22 18.44
N LYS A 277 -5.49 -20.03 17.87
CA LYS A 277 -5.28 -18.75 18.57
C LYS A 277 -6.40 -18.41 19.54
N GLU A 278 -7.58 -19.00 19.41
CA GLU A 278 -8.70 -18.79 20.35
C GLU A 278 -8.52 -19.55 21.67
N LYS A 279 -7.72 -20.62 21.73
CA LYS A 279 -7.46 -21.37 22.98
C LYS A 279 -6.72 -20.53 24.03
N ASP A 280 -5.87 -19.60 23.59
CA ASP A 280 -5.03 -18.76 24.44
C ASP A 280 -5.46 -17.28 24.45
N SER A 281 -6.62 -16.95 23.86
CA SER A 281 -7.09 -15.56 23.79
C SER A 281 -7.88 -15.16 25.03
N PRO A 282 -7.58 -14.03 25.69
CA PRO A 282 -8.40 -13.52 26.77
C PRO A 282 -9.82 -13.23 26.24
N LYS A 283 -10.83 -13.77 26.93
CA LYS A 283 -12.24 -13.55 26.61
C LYS A 283 -12.51 -12.04 26.57
N SER A 284 -13.07 -11.58 25.45
CA SER A 284 -13.41 -10.16 25.29
C SER A 284 -14.54 -9.77 26.27
N PRO A 285 -14.50 -8.56 26.87
CA PRO A 285 -15.54 -8.09 27.79
C PRO A 285 -16.91 -8.06 27.10
N SER A 286 -17.98 -8.30 27.88
CA SER A 286 -19.35 -8.56 27.44
C SER A 286 -20.03 -7.45 26.61
N ASN A 287 -19.49 -6.23 26.58
CA ASN A 287 -20.11 -5.07 25.92
C ASN A 287 -19.56 -4.76 24.51
N VAL A 288 -18.76 -5.66 23.91
CA VAL A 288 -18.21 -5.43 22.55
C VAL A 288 -19.22 -5.82 21.48
N LEU A 289 -19.75 -4.82 20.78
CA LEU A 289 -20.72 -4.98 19.69
C LEU A 289 -20.19 -5.93 18.59
N ASN A 290 -20.92 -7.03 18.35
CA ASN A 290 -20.59 -8.03 17.33
C ASN A 290 -21.14 -7.64 15.95
N LEU A 291 -20.27 -7.48 14.95
CA LEU A 291 -20.63 -7.18 13.56
C LEU A 291 -20.58 -8.41 12.65
N THR A 292 -20.20 -9.58 13.16
CA THR A 292 -20.07 -10.82 12.37
C THR A 292 -21.36 -11.13 11.60
N GLY A 293 -21.23 -11.47 10.31
CA GLY A 293 -22.35 -11.79 9.43
C GLY A 293 -23.08 -10.58 8.82
N LYS A 294 -22.94 -9.38 9.40
CA LYS A 294 -23.61 -8.17 8.90
C LYS A 294 -23.04 -7.73 7.55
N LYS A 295 -23.89 -7.08 6.74
CA LYS A 295 -23.51 -6.50 5.43
C LYS A 295 -23.48 -4.98 5.51
N PHE A 296 -22.46 -4.38 4.92
CA PHE A 296 -22.24 -2.94 4.82
C PHE A 296 -21.91 -2.61 3.35
N GLY A 297 -22.91 -2.18 2.60
CA GLY A 297 -22.81 -2.04 1.15
C GLY A 297 -22.42 -3.34 0.46
N ARG A 298 -21.27 -3.33 -0.24
CA ARG A 298 -20.68 -4.49 -0.92
C ARG A 298 -19.86 -5.39 -0.01
N LEU A 299 -19.67 -5.04 1.27
CA LEU A 299 -18.87 -5.81 2.23
C LEU A 299 -19.76 -6.68 3.11
N LYS A 300 -19.38 -7.95 3.32
CA LYS A 300 -19.94 -8.86 4.33
C LYS A 300 -18.89 -9.09 5.40
N VAL A 301 -19.22 -8.83 6.66
CA VAL A 301 -18.32 -9.06 7.80
C VAL A 301 -18.22 -10.55 8.08
N ILE A 302 -17.00 -11.06 8.14
CA ILE A 302 -16.72 -12.47 8.43
C ILE A 302 -16.36 -12.65 9.91
N MET A 303 -15.45 -11.86 10.45
CA MET A 303 -15.00 -12.00 11.83
C MET A 303 -14.29 -10.75 12.36
N ARG A 304 -14.09 -10.68 13.68
CA ARG A 304 -13.27 -9.65 14.32
C ARG A 304 -11.79 -9.90 14.02
N ALA A 305 -11.11 -8.89 13.49
CA ALA A 305 -9.68 -8.95 13.15
C ALA A 305 -8.77 -8.40 14.25
N GLY A 306 -9.34 -7.69 15.23
CA GLY A 306 -8.61 -7.15 16.38
C GLY A 306 -9.06 -5.74 16.74
N THR A 307 -8.14 -4.96 17.29
CA THR A 307 -8.31 -3.55 17.65
C THR A 307 -7.09 -2.75 17.27
N THR A 308 -7.26 -1.46 17.00
CA THR A 308 -6.11 -0.55 16.88
C THR A 308 -5.55 -0.13 18.23
N ASP A 309 -4.37 0.49 18.20
CA ASP A 309 -3.74 1.14 19.36
C ASP A 309 -4.65 2.18 20.05
N LYS A 310 -5.62 2.74 19.30
CA LYS A 310 -6.63 3.69 19.80
C LYS A 310 -7.95 3.02 20.22
N GLY A 311 -8.00 1.69 20.31
CA GLY A 311 -9.17 0.93 20.75
C GLY A 311 -10.27 0.72 19.69
N ASN A 312 -10.07 1.16 18.44
CA ASN A 312 -11.10 0.96 17.40
C ASN A 312 -11.17 -0.50 16.98
N SER A 313 -12.39 -1.06 16.92
CA SER A 313 -12.59 -2.44 16.45
C SER A 313 -12.26 -2.60 14.96
N LEU A 314 -11.52 -3.65 14.63
CA LEU A 314 -11.16 -4.04 13.27
C LEU A 314 -11.92 -5.31 12.88
N TRP A 315 -12.40 -5.34 11.64
CA TRP A 315 -13.27 -6.39 11.12
C TRP A 315 -12.76 -6.90 9.78
N PHE A 316 -12.62 -8.21 9.66
CA PHE A 316 -12.31 -8.88 8.41
C PHE A 316 -13.57 -9.04 7.58
N CYS A 317 -13.60 -8.46 6.38
CA CYS A 317 -14.76 -8.44 5.51
C CYS A 317 -14.43 -8.99 4.12
N LYS A 318 -15.41 -9.65 3.50
CA LYS A 318 -15.39 -10.06 2.09
C LYS A 318 -16.28 -9.14 1.25
N CYS A 319 -15.75 -8.62 0.17
CA CYS A 319 -16.48 -7.81 -0.79
C CYS A 319 -17.24 -8.69 -1.79
N LYS A 320 -18.30 -8.15 -2.41
CA LYS A 320 -19.02 -8.77 -3.53
C LYS A 320 -18.11 -9.08 -4.74
N CYS A 321 -17.01 -8.35 -4.91
CA CYS A 321 -15.98 -8.63 -5.94
C CYS A 321 -14.92 -9.64 -5.46
N ASP A 322 -15.26 -10.47 -4.47
CA ASP A 322 -14.44 -11.50 -3.81
C ASP A 322 -13.14 -11.03 -3.11
N ASN A 323 -12.75 -9.76 -3.26
CA ASN A 323 -11.67 -9.16 -2.48
C ASN A 323 -11.98 -9.17 -0.98
N VAL A 324 -10.98 -9.46 -0.17
CA VAL A 324 -11.06 -9.46 1.30
C VAL A 324 -10.19 -8.34 1.88
N GLY A 325 -10.56 -7.80 3.04
CA GLY A 325 -9.82 -6.73 3.68
C GLY A 325 -10.20 -6.52 5.15
N ILE A 326 -9.39 -5.74 5.86
CA ILE A 326 -9.63 -5.35 7.27
C ILE A 326 -10.13 -3.91 7.30
N TYR A 327 -11.27 -3.68 7.96
CA TYR A 327 -11.95 -2.39 8.02
C TYR A 327 -12.32 -1.99 9.45
N TYR A 328 -12.40 -0.69 9.71
CA TYR A 328 -12.83 -0.17 11.01
C TYR A 328 -14.33 -0.37 11.23
N GLY A 329 -14.72 -0.84 12.41
CA GLY A 329 -16.13 -1.07 12.76
C GLY A 329 -16.95 0.22 12.76
N THR A 330 -16.35 1.34 13.15
CA THR A 330 -16.99 2.68 13.06
C THR A 330 -17.27 3.05 11.60
N GLY A 331 -16.31 2.82 10.71
CA GLY A 331 -16.45 3.11 9.28
C GLY A 331 -17.48 2.25 8.55
N LEU A 332 -17.63 0.99 8.98
CA LEU A 332 -18.69 0.11 8.49
C LEU A 332 -20.06 0.62 8.94
N LYS A 333 -20.23 0.94 10.23
CA LYS A 333 -21.50 1.38 10.81
C LYS A 333 -21.98 2.73 10.27
N ASN A 334 -21.08 3.70 10.10
CA ASN A 334 -21.43 5.05 9.64
C ASN A 334 -21.52 5.17 8.10
N GLY A 335 -21.31 4.07 7.36
CA GLY A 335 -21.41 4.06 5.91
C GLY A 335 -20.22 4.69 5.16
N SER A 336 -19.16 5.12 5.83
CA SER A 336 -17.95 5.62 5.14
C SER A 336 -17.15 4.51 4.44
N ILE A 337 -17.35 3.25 4.84
CA ILE A 337 -16.72 2.07 4.24
C ILE A 337 -17.81 1.09 3.77
N THR A 338 -18.13 1.13 2.49
CA THR A 338 -19.17 0.28 1.86
C THR A 338 -18.62 -0.65 0.78
N SER A 339 -17.32 -0.56 0.44
CA SER A 339 -16.69 -1.45 -0.53
C SER A 339 -15.19 -1.57 -0.29
N CYS A 340 -14.55 -2.57 -0.89
CA CYS A 340 -13.09 -2.70 -0.85
C CYS A 340 -12.34 -1.73 -1.79
N GLY A 341 -13.05 -0.82 -2.46
CA GLY A 341 -12.47 0.08 -3.46
C GLY A 341 -12.36 -0.50 -4.88
N CYS A 342 -12.78 -1.74 -5.12
CA CYS A 342 -12.72 -2.37 -6.46
C CYS A 342 -13.54 -1.65 -7.55
N GLY A 343 -14.48 -0.76 -7.17
CA GLY A 343 -15.21 0.09 -8.14
C GLY A 343 -14.50 1.40 -8.50
N LYS A 344 -13.46 1.81 -7.76
CA LYS A 344 -12.86 3.14 -7.91
C LYS A 344 -12.17 3.34 -9.26
N GLN A 345 -11.44 2.32 -9.74
CA GLN A 345 -10.70 2.44 -11.00
C GLN A 345 -11.65 2.54 -12.20
N GLY A 346 -12.65 1.67 -12.28
CA GLY A 346 -13.66 1.74 -13.35
C GLY A 346 -14.49 3.03 -13.32
N GLN A 347 -14.82 3.56 -12.13
CA GLN A 347 -15.47 4.86 -12.00
C GLN A 347 -14.58 6.01 -12.49
N ILE A 348 -13.28 5.98 -12.16
CA ILE A 348 -12.29 6.96 -12.65
C ILE A 348 -12.15 6.88 -14.16
N ASP A 349 -12.07 5.68 -14.71
CA ASP A 349 -11.89 5.46 -16.15
C ASP A 349 -13.15 5.89 -16.93
N ASN A 350 -14.35 5.60 -16.42
CA ASN A 350 -15.61 6.09 -16.98
C ASN A 350 -15.73 7.61 -16.90
N ALA A 351 -15.34 8.22 -15.78
CA ALA A 351 -15.34 9.67 -15.63
C ALA A 351 -14.35 10.35 -16.57
N LYS A 352 -13.15 9.78 -16.76
CA LYS A 352 -12.17 10.24 -17.75
C LYS A 352 -12.70 10.11 -19.18
N HIS A 353 -13.33 8.97 -19.49
CA HIS A 353 -13.94 8.75 -20.80
C HIS A 353 -15.02 9.81 -21.07
N ALA A 354 -15.98 9.98 -20.16
CA ALA A 354 -17.01 11.00 -20.29
C ALA A 354 -16.44 12.41 -20.43
N LEU A 355 -15.42 12.77 -19.63
CA LEU A 355 -14.76 14.08 -19.74
C LEU A 355 -14.12 14.29 -21.12
N ASN A 356 -13.44 13.27 -21.63
CA ASN A 356 -12.75 13.34 -22.92
C ASN A 356 -13.68 13.27 -24.12
N THR A 357 -14.80 12.55 -24.05
CA THR A 357 -15.69 12.36 -25.20
C THR A 357 -16.87 13.32 -25.20
N LYS A 358 -17.58 13.46 -24.07
CA LYS A 358 -18.79 14.28 -23.98
C LYS A 358 -18.47 15.73 -23.68
N HIS A 359 -17.52 15.96 -22.78
CA HIS A 359 -17.25 17.29 -22.22
C HIS A 359 -16.00 17.99 -22.75
N THR A 360 -15.42 17.48 -23.84
CA THR A 360 -14.32 18.12 -24.55
C THR A 360 -14.81 18.64 -25.88
N VAL A 361 -14.51 19.90 -26.16
CA VAL A 361 -14.76 20.57 -27.45
C VAL A 361 -13.45 21.22 -27.88
N ASP A 362 -13.02 20.96 -29.11
CA ASP A 362 -11.79 21.52 -29.70
C ASP A 362 -10.55 21.36 -28.78
N GLY A 363 -10.40 20.18 -28.18
CA GLY A 363 -9.28 19.85 -27.27
C GLY A 363 -9.33 20.54 -25.89
N VAL A 364 -10.43 21.23 -25.56
CA VAL A 364 -10.66 21.92 -24.29
C VAL A 364 -11.72 21.20 -23.46
N GLN A 365 -11.36 20.79 -22.24
CA GLN A 365 -12.27 20.18 -21.27
C GLN A 365 -13.10 21.27 -20.56
N VAL A 366 -14.30 21.53 -21.06
CA VAL A 366 -15.14 22.67 -20.64
C VAL A 366 -15.45 22.71 -19.13
N PRO A 367 -15.80 21.58 -18.46
CA PRO A 367 -16.04 21.58 -17.02
C PRO A 367 -14.82 21.97 -16.18
N LEU A 368 -13.60 21.89 -16.73
CA LEU A 368 -12.40 22.31 -16.02
C LEU A 368 -12.18 23.82 -16.08
N ILE A 369 -12.84 24.56 -16.97
CA ILE A 369 -12.74 26.01 -17.08
C ILE A 369 -13.36 26.67 -15.84
N THR A 370 -14.57 26.25 -15.47
CA THR A 370 -15.35 26.82 -14.35
C THR A 370 -14.97 26.26 -12.98
N LYS A 371 -14.17 25.19 -12.94
CA LYS A 371 -13.74 24.56 -11.67
C LYS A 371 -12.99 25.54 -10.76
N LYS A 372 -13.36 25.57 -9.48
CA LYS A 372 -12.69 26.38 -8.44
C LYS A 372 -11.18 26.12 -8.40
N VAL A 373 -10.43 27.20 -8.23
CA VAL A 373 -8.97 27.16 -8.04
C VAL A 373 -8.65 26.53 -6.67
N ARG A 374 -7.51 25.84 -6.57
CA ARG A 374 -7.06 25.26 -5.29
C ARG A 374 -6.80 26.35 -4.26
N SER A 375 -7.00 26.03 -2.98
CA SER A 375 -6.81 26.95 -1.85
C SER A 375 -5.36 27.40 -1.67
N ASP A 376 -4.38 26.65 -2.19
CA ASP A 376 -2.95 26.95 -2.13
C ASP A 376 -2.43 27.63 -3.41
N SER A 377 -3.32 28.17 -4.24
CA SER A 377 -2.96 28.97 -5.40
C SER A 377 -2.51 30.36 -4.97
N ASP A 378 -1.29 30.72 -5.35
CA ASP A 378 -0.63 31.97 -4.98
C ASP A 378 -1.37 33.25 -5.43
N THR A 379 -2.05 33.18 -6.58
CA THR A 379 -2.79 34.30 -7.19
C THR A 379 -4.31 34.18 -7.03
N GLY A 380 -4.80 33.03 -6.56
CA GLY A 380 -6.24 32.72 -6.56
C GLY A 380 -6.92 32.65 -7.94
N TYR A 381 -6.24 32.95 -9.05
CA TYR A 381 -6.84 33.06 -10.39
C TYR A 381 -6.25 32.06 -11.38
N LYS A 382 -7.11 31.33 -12.10
CA LYS A 382 -6.68 30.25 -13.00
C LYS A 382 -5.90 30.82 -14.18
N GLY A 383 -4.71 30.28 -14.42
CA GLY A 383 -3.87 30.71 -15.54
C GLY A 383 -3.13 32.02 -15.29
N VAL A 384 -3.11 32.53 -14.05
CA VAL A 384 -2.29 33.68 -13.65
C VAL A 384 -1.27 33.20 -12.63
N THR A 385 0.02 33.41 -12.92
CA THR A 385 1.12 32.95 -12.05
C THR A 385 2.06 34.08 -11.68
N ARG A 386 2.45 34.15 -10.40
CA ARG A 386 3.44 35.09 -9.91
C ARG A 386 4.87 34.62 -10.23
N ARG A 387 5.68 35.52 -10.77
CA ARG A 387 7.11 35.36 -10.98
C ARG A 387 7.86 36.21 -9.96
N LYS A 388 8.62 35.54 -9.10
CA LYS A 388 9.48 36.19 -8.11
C LYS A 388 10.53 37.03 -8.83
N ALA A 389 10.66 38.29 -8.40
CA ALA A 389 11.66 39.18 -8.93
C ALA A 389 13.07 38.84 -8.40
N ARG A 390 14.11 39.17 -9.19
CA ARG A 390 15.48 39.25 -8.68
C ARG A 390 15.63 40.52 -7.81
N LYS A 391 16.60 40.52 -6.90
CA LYS A 391 16.87 41.65 -5.98
C LYS A 391 16.89 42.98 -6.75
N GLY A 392 16.02 43.91 -6.36
CA GLY A 392 15.89 45.23 -6.99
C GLY A 392 14.88 45.36 -8.14
N ARG A 393 14.09 44.32 -8.46
CA ARG A 393 13.01 44.40 -9.47
C ARG A 393 11.63 44.18 -8.84
N LYS A 394 10.59 44.72 -9.48
CA LYS A 394 9.19 44.45 -9.11
C LYS A 394 8.78 43.04 -9.54
N GLU A 395 7.95 42.39 -8.73
CA GLU A 395 7.34 41.10 -9.08
C GLU A 395 6.47 41.24 -10.33
N ARG A 396 6.32 40.15 -11.10
CA ARG A 396 5.50 40.14 -12.31
C ARG A 396 4.50 38.99 -12.27
N TYR A 397 3.32 39.24 -12.82
CA TYR A 397 2.25 38.26 -12.99
C TYR A 397 2.14 37.92 -14.47
N GLU A 398 2.24 36.63 -14.79
CA GLU A 398 2.09 36.10 -16.15
C GLU A 398 0.71 35.49 -16.31
N ALA A 399 -0.02 35.91 -17.34
CA ALA A 399 -1.28 35.33 -17.75
C ALA A 399 -1.08 34.34 -18.91
N TYR A 400 -1.76 33.20 -18.85
CA TYR A 400 -1.76 32.19 -19.91
C TYR A 400 -3.09 31.43 -19.97
N ILE A 401 -3.35 30.85 -21.13
CA ILE A 401 -4.49 29.96 -21.36
C ILE A 401 -4.01 28.66 -22.00
N ARG A 402 -4.79 27.58 -21.87
CA ARG A 402 -4.53 26.33 -22.57
C ARG A 402 -5.65 26.03 -23.54
N VAL A 403 -5.31 25.80 -24.80
CA VAL A 403 -6.24 25.41 -25.88
C VAL A 403 -5.59 24.24 -26.59
N ASP A 404 -6.33 23.16 -26.79
CA ASP A 404 -5.84 21.95 -27.48
C ASP A 404 -4.46 21.46 -26.97
N GLY A 405 -4.32 21.36 -25.65
CA GLY A 405 -3.06 20.94 -25.00
C GLY A 405 -1.90 21.95 -25.08
N LYS A 406 -2.00 23.03 -25.87
CA LYS A 406 -0.97 24.06 -26.04
C LYS A 406 -1.17 25.21 -25.06
N ARG A 407 -0.08 25.70 -24.47
CA ARG A 407 -0.08 26.87 -23.57
C ARG A 407 0.16 28.13 -24.39
N ILE A 408 -0.80 29.05 -24.38
CA ILE A 408 -0.72 30.35 -25.04
C ILE A 408 -0.41 31.40 -23.97
N HIS A 409 0.66 32.17 -24.17
CA HIS A 409 0.99 33.31 -23.31
C HIS A 409 0.14 34.51 -23.70
N LEU A 410 -0.56 35.11 -22.72
CA LEU A 410 -1.45 36.25 -22.95
C LEU A 410 -0.77 37.58 -22.65
N GLY A 411 0.24 37.57 -21.78
CA GLY A 411 1.01 38.74 -21.41
C GLY A 411 1.55 38.66 -19.98
N SER A 412 2.26 39.71 -19.57
CA SER A 412 2.79 39.84 -18.22
C SER A 412 2.76 41.29 -17.73
N SER A 413 2.28 41.50 -16.51
CA SER A 413 2.20 42.82 -15.87
C SER A 413 2.83 42.80 -14.46
N THR A 414 3.14 43.97 -13.91
CA THR A 414 3.46 44.13 -12.48
C THR A 414 2.21 44.20 -11.61
N ASP A 415 1.04 44.50 -12.19
CA ASP A 415 -0.25 44.46 -11.50
C ASP A 415 -0.95 43.10 -11.75
N ILE A 416 -1.44 42.51 -10.67
CA ILE A 416 -2.21 41.26 -10.71
C ILE A 416 -3.55 41.46 -11.41
N ASN A 417 -4.20 42.61 -11.26
CA ASN A 417 -5.51 42.85 -11.86
C ASN A 417 -5.43 42.96 -13.38
N GLU A 418 -4.38 43.58 -13.91
CA GLU A 418 -4.11 43.58 -15.35
C GLU A 418 -3.87 42.17 -15.90
N ALA A 419 -3.09 41.34 -15.19
CA ALA A 419 -2.88 39.94 -15.59
C ALA A 419 -4.19 39.11 -15.53
N ILE A 420 -5.06 39.39 -14.55
CA ILE A 420 -6.40 38.81 -14.48
C ILE A 420 -7.25 39.27 -15.67
N GLN A 421 -7.18 40.54 -16.06
CA GLN A 421 -7.92 41.06 -17.20
C GLN A 421 -7.43 40.42 -18.50
N MET A 422 -6.12 40.34 -18.74
CA MET A 422 -5.54 39.60 -19.87
C MET A 422 -6.07 38.16 -19.92
N ARG A 423 -6.19 37.51 -18.76
CA ARG A 423 -6.73 36.16 -18.64
C ARG A 423 -8.21 36.10 -19.04
N LYS A 424 -9.05 37.03 -18.57
CA LYS A 424 -10.48 37.15 -18.93
C LYS A 424 -10.68 37.41 -20.43
N ASP A 425 -9.88 38.30 -21.00
CA ASP A 425 -9.92 38.60 -22.44
C ASP A 425 -9.53 37.37 -23.26
N GLY A 426 -8.53 36.62 -22.77
CA GLY A 426 -8.17 35.31 -23.33
C GLY A 426 -9.31 34.29 -23.24
N GLU A 427 -10.06 34.23 -22.13
CA GLU A 427 -11.23 33.34 -22.02
C GLU A 427 -12.32 33.72 -23.03
N LYS A 428 -12.63 35.01 -23.17
CA LYS A 428 -13.59 35.48 -24.17
C LYS A 428 -13.16 35.11 -25.59
N LYS A 429 -11.88 35.33 -25.92
CA LYS A 429 -11.33 35.09 -27.25
C LYS A 429 -11.25 33.60 -27.61
N TYR A 430 -10.73 32.76 -26.71
CA TYR A 430 -10.37 31.38 -27.04
C TYR A 430 -11.39 30.35 -26.52
N TYR A 431 -12.15 30.64 -25.45
CA TYR A 431 -13.15 29.73 -24.92
C TYR A 431 -14.59 30.13 -25.28
N GLY A 432 -14.84 31.36 -25.73
CA GLY A 432 -16.20 31.86 -26.01
C GLY A 432 -17.00 30.97 -26.96
N GLU A 433 -16.45 30.64 -28.13
CA GLU A 433 -17.12 29.76 -29.10
C GLU A 433 -17.17 28.29 -28.63
N ILE A 434 -16.13 27.83 -27.94
CA ILE A 434 -16.04 26.47 -27.40
C ILE A 434 -17.16 26.20 -26.38
N ILE A 435 -17.41 27.17 -25.50
CA ILE A 435 -18.48 27.08 -24.49
C ILE A 435 -19.85 27.05 -25.17
N LYS A 436 -20.10 27.91 -26.17
CA LYS A 436 -21.35 27.88 -26.94
C LYS A 436 -21.60 26.52 -27.60
N LYS A 437 -20.60 25.98 -28.32
CA LYS A 437 -20.67 24.64 -28.93
C LYS A 437 -20.93 23.53 -27.90
N TYR A 438 -20.37 23.67 -26.71
CA TYR A 438 -20.58 22.71 -25.62
C TYR A 438 -22.01 22.79 -25.08
N ASP A 439 -22.53 23.98 -24.82
CA ASP A 439 -23.89 24.18 -24.30
C ASP A 439 -24.94 23.68 -25.31
N GLU A 440 -24.76 23.99 -26.60
CA GLU A 440 -25.60 23.45 -27.68
C GLU A 440 -25.56 21.92 -27.75
N ARG A 441 -24.40 21.30 -27.52
CA ARG A 441 -24.25 19.84 -27.51
C ARG A 441 -24.96 19.22 -26.30
N MET A 442 -24.85 19.82 -25.13
CA MET A 442 -25.49 19.30 -23.92
C MET A 442 -27.01 19.42 -24.01
N ASN A 443 -27.53 20.55 -24.53
CA ASN A 443 -28.97 20.78 -24.72
C ASN A 443 -29.62 19.85 -25.75
N LYS A 444 -28.85 19.27 -26.69
CA LYS A 444 -29.34 18.27 -27.66
C LYS A 444 -29.30 16.82 -27.12
N SER A 445 -28.68 16.61 -25.96
CA SER A 445 -28.49 15.28 -25.37
C SER A 445 -29.37 15.00 -24.15
N GLU A 446 -30.13 16.01 -23.72
CA GLU A 446 -31.27 15.93 -22.80
C GLU A 446 -32.56 15.83 -23.62
#